data_AF-X1FZX8-F1
#
_entry.id   AF-X1FZX8-F1
#
_cell.length_a   1.000
_cell.length_b   1.000
_cell.length_c   1.000
_cell.angle_alpha   90.00
_cell.angle_beta   90.00
_cell.angle_gamma   90.00
#
_symmetry.space_group_name_H-M   'P 1'
#
loop_
_entity.id
_entity.type
_entity.pdbx_description
1 polymer ?
#
loop_
_entity_poly.entity_id
_entity_poly.type
_entity_poly.pdbx_seq_one_letter_code
_entity_poly.pdbx_strand_id
1 'polypeptide(L)'
;MQTDEKMTPISEILPRVMASGASEPLSPDQTRQMGETRIEECRCLSCDATFQGEVTTYYSFEPPRALRQRECPECRAKTQEREEGERQQELERWRQVLRAQWSKECSMPAWLLAKTFENFEQQYQKAAYKMALDWAKGFDLDSPAGYPSLIFYSSIPGVGKGHLMSAIVNYVLANWKGSREPACPIRFESG
;
A
#
# COMPACT_ATOMS: atom_id res chain seq x y z
N MET A 1 -42.40 16.75 -15.03
CA MET A 1 -41.59 16.08 -14.00
C MET A 1 -40.50 15.31 -14.71
N GLN A 2 -39.25 15.62 -14.36
CA GLN A 2 -38.03 15.21 -15.04
C GLN A 2 -37.81 13.69 -14.97
N THR A 3 -37.39 13.10 -16.07
CA THR A 3 -36.87 11.73 -16.15
C THR A 3 -35.41 11.73 -15.71
N ASP A 4 -35.11 11.02 -14.63
CA ASP A 4 -33.74 10.73 -14.18
C ASP A 4 -33.02 9.86 -15.21
N GLU A 5 -32.16 10.46 -16.02
CA GLU A 5 -31.15 9.73 -16.78
C GLU A 5 -30.04 9.27 -15.82
N LYS A 6 -30.12 8.01 -15.38
CA LYS A 6 -29.04 7.35 -14.66
C LYS A 6 -27.81 7.24 -15.56
N MET A 7 -26.82 8.10 -15.33
CA MET A 7 -25.49 7.93 -15.92
C MET A 7 -24.87 6.64 -15.38
N THR A 8 -24.54 5.72 -16.28
CA THR A 8 -23.85 4.48 -15.95
C THR A 8 -22.39 4.75 -15.57
N PRO A 9 -21.85 4.07 -14.53
CA PRO A 9 -20.46 4.24 -14.13
C PRO A 9 -19.49 3.70 -15.20
N ILE A 10 -18.36 4.40 -15.40
CA ILE A 10 -17.30 4.02 -16.36
C ILE A 10 -16.78 2.58 -16.13
N SER A 11 -16.83 2.07 -14.90
CA SER A 11 -16.43 0.70 -14.55
C SER A 11 -17.28 -0.38 -15.23
N GLU A 12 -18.50 -0.08 -15.68
CA GLU A 12 -19.36 -1.02 -16.39
C GLU A 12 -19.18 -1.00 -17.92
N ILE A 13 -18.56 0.05 -18.46
CA ILE A 13 -18.34 0.21 -19.91
C ILE A 13 -17.09 -0.56 -20.36
N LEU A 14 -16.05 -0.57 -19.53
CA LEU A 14 -14.75 -1.18 -19.86
C LEU A 14 -14.80 -2.71 -20.09
N PRO A 15 -15.56 -3.53 -19.34
CA PRO A 15 -15.61 -4.98 -19.58
C PRO A 15 -16.36 -5.35 -20.87
N ARG A 16 -17.34 -4.55 -21.30
CA ARG A 16 -18.12 -4.81 -22.53
C ARG A 16 -17.33 -4.57 -23.82
N VAL A 17 -16.32 -3.70 -23.79
CA VAL A 17 -15.40 -3.48 -24.92
C VAL A 17 -14.38 -4.62 -25.03
N MET A 18 -14.04 -5.28 -23.92
CA MET A 18 -13.01 -6.34 -23.93
C MET A 18 -13.56 -7.77 -24.11
N ALA A 19 -14.87 -8.01 -23.94
CA ALA A 19 -15.46 -9.35 -24.00
C ALA A 19 -15.98 -9.77 -25.39
N SER A 20 -15.99 -8.89 -26.37
CA SER A 20 -16.44 -9.18 -27.75
C SER A 20 -15.25 -9.15 -28.71
N GLY A 21 -14.42 -10.18 -28.69
CA GLY A 21 -13.21 -10.21 -29.52
C GLY A 21 -12.48 -11.55 -29.52
N ALA A 22 -13.19 -12.66 -29.59
CA ALA A 22 -12.61 -13.89 -30.10
C ALA A 22 -12.68 -13.83 -31.64
N SER A 23 -11.68 -13.20 -32.25
CA SER A 23 -11.50 -13.18 -33.71
C SER A 23 -10.18 -13.84 -34.08
N GLU A 24 -10.27 -14.63 -35.15
CA GLU A 24 -9.21 -15.32 -35.87
C GLU A 24 -7.95 -14.47 -36.09
N PRO A 25 -6.77 -15.09 -36.30
CA PRO A 25 -5.53 -14.36 -36.56
C PRO A 25 -5.71 -13.43 -37.78
N LEU A 26 -5.63 -12.14 -37.52
CA LEU A 26 -5.84 -11.08 -38.49
C LEU A 26 -4.72 -11.03 -39.52
N SER A 27 -5.12 -10.87 -40.78
CA SER A 27 -4.25 -10.65 -41.94
C SER A 27 -3.39 -9.38 -41.75
N PRO A 28 -2.10 -9.38 -42.17
CA PRO A 28 -1.15 -8.28 -41.96
C PRO A 28 -1.57 -6.92 -42.56
N ASP A 29 -2.59 -6.89 -43.41
CA ASP A 29 -3.10 -5.65 -44.01
C ASP A 29 -4.05 -4.85 -43.09
N GLN A 30 -4.66 -5.48 -42.07
CA GLN A 30 -5.58 -4.78 -41.15
C GLN A 30 -4.85 -4.04 -40.03
N THR A 31 -3.61 -4.44 -39.70
CA THR A 31 -2.75 -3.75 -38.73
C THR A 31 -2.35 -2.34 -39.19
N ARG A 32 -2.40 -2.07 -40.50
CA ARG A 32 -2.12 -0.74 -41.08
C ARG A 32 -3.20 0.31 -40.84
N GLN A 33 -4.42 -0.08 -40.46
CA GLN A 33 -5.54 0.87 -40.35
C GLN A 33 -5.70 1.52 -38.96
N MET A 34 -5.00 1.06 -37.92
CA MET A 34 -5.22 1.54 -36.55
C MET A 34 -4.20 2.57 -36.03
N GLY A 35 -3.00 2.62 -36.59
CA GLY A 35 -2.01 3.64 -36.25
C GLY A 35 -0.58 3.22 -36.60
N GLU A 36 0.29 4.21 -36.77
CA GLU A 36 1.70 3.99 -37.10
C GLU A 36 2.58 4.50 -35.96
N THR A 37 3.50 3.65 -35.49
CA THR A 37 4.50 4.03 -34.48
C THR A 37 5.84 4.24 -35.16
N ARG A 38 6.43 5.41 -34.97
CA ARG A 38 7.77 5.76 -35.47
C ARG A 38 8.60 6.38 -34.34
N ILE A 39 9.91 6.27 -34.47
CA ILE A 39 10.85 6.99 -33.60
C ILE A 39 11.11 8.35 -34.24
N GLU A 40 10.76 9.42 -33.52
CA GLU A 40 10.98 10.80 -33.96
C GLU A 40 11.78 11.57 -32.91
N GLU A 41 12.48 12.62 -33.34
CA GLU A 41 13.13 13.56 -32.43
C GLU A 41 12.06 14.43 -31.75
N CYS A 42 11.84 14.18 -30.46
CA CYS A 42 10.88 14.88 -29.63
C CYS A 42 11.60 15.93 -28.76
N ARG A 43 10.91 16.99 -28.37
CA ARG A 43 11.39 17.96 -27.38
C ARG A 43 10.75 17.70 -26.03
N CYS A 44 11.56 17.62 -24.98
CA CYS A 44 11.09 17.44 -23.62
C CYS A 44 10.42 18.73 -23.11
N LEU A 45 9.21 18.64 -22.57
CA LEU A 45 8.52 19.81 -22.02
C LEU A 45 9.17 20.36 -20.73
N SER A 46 9.92 19.53 -20.01
CA SER A 46 10.46 19.85 -18.68
C SER A 46 11.87 20.44 -18.72
N CYS A 47 12.69 20.08 -19.70
CA CYS A 47 14.08 20.58 -19.84
C CYS A 47 14.43 21.09 -21.24
N ASP A 48 13.48 21.08 -22.18
CA ASP A 48 13.61 21.49 -23.58
C ASP A 48 14.68 20.73 -24.40
N ALA A 49 15.28 19.68 -23.83
CA ALA A 49 16.23 18.82 -24.54
C ALA A 49 15.53 17.99 -25.63
N THR A 50 16.23 17.76 -26.73
CA THR A 50 15.77 16.82 -27.78
C THR A 50 16.14 15.39 -27.41
N PHE A 51 15.23 14.45 -27.69
CA PHE A 51 15.43 13.02 -27.44
C PHE A 51 14.68 12.18 -28.47
N GLN A 52 15.12 10.94 -28.68
CA GLN A 52 14.39 10.00 -29.52
C GLN A 52 13.20 9.43 -28.74
N GLY A 53 11.99 9.74 -29.22
CA GLY A 53 10.74 9.32 -28.60
C GLY A 53 9.90 8.52 -29.58
N GLU A 54 9.16 7.54 -29.06
CA GLU A 54 8.11 6.86 -29.83
C GLU A 54 6.93 7.81 -30.02
N VAL A 55 6.52 7.98 -31.27
CA VAL A 55 5.34 8.74 -31.68
C VAL A 55 4.38 7.79 -32.36
N THR A 56 3.22 7.59 -31.75
CA THR A 56 2.14 6.79 -32.34
C THR A 56 1.10 7.73 -32.95
N THR A 57 0.95 7.67 -34.27
CA THR A 57 -0.04 8.44 -35.02
C THR A 57 -1.26 7.58 -35.32
N TYR A 58 -2.42 7.99 -34.80
CA TYR A 58 -3.71 7.35 -35.03
C TYR A 58 -4.45 8.08 -36.16
N TYR A 59 -4.61 7.40 -37.29
CA TYR A 59 -5.30 7.92 -38.47
C TYR A 59 -6.83 7.81 -38.40
N SER A 60 -7.36 7.18 -37.37
CA SER A 60 -8.81 7.02 -37.13
C SER A 60 -9.52 8.31 -36.70
N PHE A 61 -8.80 9.43 -36.56
CA PHE A 61 -9.33 10.74 -36.16
C PHE A 61 -9.07 11.78 -37.26
N GLU A 62 -9.97 12.75 -37.42
CA GLU A 62 -9.77 13.93 -38.27
C GLU A 62 -9.70 15.21 -37.41
N PRO A 63 -8.56 15.92 -37.37
CA PRO A 63 -7.26 15.56 -37.96
C PRO A 63 -6.59 14.37 -37.23
N PRO A 64 -5.66 13.65 -37.87
CA PRO A 64 -4.93 12.53 -37.27
C PRO A 64 -4.29 12.92 -35.95
N ARG A 65 -4.40 12.07 -34.93
CA ARG A 65 -3.87 12.34 -33.59
C ARG A 65 -2.51 11.66 -33.42
N ALA A 66 -1.47 12.45 -33.14
CA ALA A 66 -0.15 11.95 -32.78
C ALA A 66 0.04 11.98 -31.26
N LEU A 67 0.24 10.81 -30.65
CA LEU A 67 0.68 10.68 -29.25
C LEU A 67 2.20 10.74 -29.21
N ARG A 68 2.75 11.78 -28.58
CA ARG A 68 4.19 11.96 -28.37
C ARG A 68 4.52 11.81 -26.90
N GLN A 69 5.69 11.26 -26.61
CA GLN A 69 6.23 11.27 -25.26
C GLN A 69 6.51 12.72 -24.83
N ARG A 70 5.95 13.12 -23.68
CA ARG A 70 6.01 14.51 -23.18
C ARG A 70 7.35 14.87 -22.53
N GLU A 71 8.01 13.87 -21.96
CA GLU A 71 9.25 14.03 -21.20
C GLU A 71 10.31 13.04 -21.68
N CYS A 72 11.56 13.51 -21.68
CA CYS A 72 12.71 12.65 -21.90
C CYS A 72 12.84 11.60 -20.78
N PRO A 73 13.59 10.50 -20.99
CA PRO A 73 13.75 9.44 -20.01
C PRO A 73 14.23 9.93 -18.63
N GLU A 74 15.14 10.91 -18.59
CA GLU A 74 15.67 11.45 -17.34
C GLU A 74 14.62 12.25 -16.55
N CYS A 75 13.88 13.14 -17.22
CA CYS A 75 12.81 13.90 -16.58
C CYS A 75 11.68 12.97 -16.13
N ARG A 76 11.35 11.97 -16.93
CA ARG A 76 10.35 10.96 -16.56
C ARG A 76 10.78 10.17 -15.33
N ALA A 77 12.04 9.75 -15.26
CA ALA A 77 12.57 9.03 -14.11
C ALA A 77 12.51 9.88 -12.82
N LYS A 78 12.88 11.17 -12.91
CA LYS A 78 12.78 12.12 -11.78
C LYS A 78 11.33 12.32 -11.33
N THR A 79 10.41 12.48 -12.28
CA THR A 79 8.98 12.60 -11.97
C THR A 79 8.45 11.33 -11.30
N GLN A 80 8.79 10.15 -11.83
CA GLN A 80 8.41 8.87 -11.25
C GLN A 80 8.98 8.67 -9.84
N GLU A 81 10.23 9.03 -9.61
CA GLU A 81 10.86 8.97 -8.27
C GLU A 81 10.15 9.89 -7.28
N ARG A 82 9.83 11.13 -7.69
CA ARG A 82 9.07 12.06 -6.85
C ARG A 82 7.67 11.54 -6.56
N GLU A 83 6.93 11.11 -7.58
CA GLU A 83 5.57 10.57 -7.42
C GLU A 83 5.58 9.32 -6.52
N GLU A 84 6.57 8.44 -6.68
CA GLU A 84 6.72 7.28 -5.80
C GLU A 84 7.03 7.70 -4.36
N GLY A 85 7.91 8.68 -4.17
CA GLY A 85 8.19 9.25 -2.85
C GLY A 85 6.95 9.86 -2.19
N GLU A 86 6.14 10.60 -2.95
CA GLU A 86 4.87 11.17 -2.48
C GLU A 86 3.86 10.08 -2.11
N ARG A 87 3.71 9.04 -2.95
CA ARG A 87 2.87 7.87 -2.66
C ARG A 87 3.31 7.17 -1.37
N GLN A 88 4.60 6.94 -1.17
CA GLN A 88 5.12 6.30 0.04
C GLN A 88 4.87 7.16 1.29
N GLN A 89 4.99 8.48 1.19
CA GLN A 89 4.67 9.38 2.29
C GLN A 89 3.18 9.37 2.64
N GLU A 90 2.31 9.39 1.63
CA GLU A 90 0.87 9.31 1.85
C GLU A 90 0.46 7.99 2.50
N LEU A 91 1.02 6.87 2.04
CA LEU A 91 0.84 5.55 2.65
C LEU A 91 1.28 5.54 4.12
N GLU A 92 2.43 6.13 4.43
CA GLU A 92 2.93 6.18 5.80
C GLU A 92 2.06 7.05 6.72
N ARG A 93 1.59 8.20 6.24
CA ARG A 93 0.63 9.04 6.98
C ARG A 93 -0.67 8.29 7.24
N TRP A 94 -1.18 7.59 6.23
CA TRP A 94 -2.38 6.77 6.38
C TRP A 94 -2.17 5.65 7.43
N ARG A 95 -1.02 4.95 7.39
CA ARG A 95 -0.67 3.93 8.40
C ARG A 95 -0.58 4.52 9.81
N GLN A 96 -0.09 5.74 9.98
CA GLN A 96 -0.02 6.39 11.29
C GLN A 96 -1.42 6.65 11.85
N VAL A 97 -2.33 7.17 11.02
CA VAL A 97 -3.73 7.39 11.40
C VAL A 97 -4.39 6.06 11.80
N LEU A 98 -4.19 5.01 11.00
CA LEU A 98 -4.76 3.69 11.30
C LEU A 98 -4.20 3.09 12.60
N ARG A 99 -2.89 3.16 12.82
CA ARG A 99 -2.25 2.69 14.07
C ARG A 99 -2.80 3.42 15.30
N ALA A 100 -3.05 4.73 15.18
CA ALA A 100 -3.66 5.52 16.25
C ALA A 100 -5.13 5.13 16.50
N GLN A 101 -5.87 4.80 15.45
CA GLN A 101 -7.23 4.26 15.56
C GLN A 101 -7.24 2.88 16.24
N TRP A 102 -6.39 1.96 15.79
CA TRP A 102 -6.26 0.62 16.37
C TRP A 102 -5.86 0.64 17.85
N SER A 103 -5.00 1.58 18.25
CA SER A 103 -4.65 1.78 19.66
C SER A 103 -5.88 2.08 20.53
N LYS A 104 -6.90 2.74 19.97
CA LYS A 104 -8.17 3.02 20.68
C LYS A 104 -9.14 1.84 20.62
N GLU A 105 -9.17 1.11 19.51
CA GLU A 105 -10.10 0.01 19.28
C GLU A 105 -9.69 -1.30 19.97
N CYS A 106 -8.39 -1.50 20.23
CA CYS A 106 -7.87 -2.72 20.82
C CYS A 106 -8.34 -2.99 22.26
N SER A 107 -9.20 -2.13 22.84
CA SER A 107 -9.77 -2.25 24.19
C SER A 107 -8.73 -2.22 25.33
N MET A 108 -7.54 -1.68 25.06
CA MET A 108 -6.48 -1.57 26.05
C MET A 108 -6.65 -0.29 26.90
N PRO A 109 -6.62 -0.39 28.23
CA PRO A 109 -6.60 0.78 29.11
C PRO A 109 -5.44 1.74 28.80
N ALA A 110 -5.68 3.05 28.96
CA ALA A 110 -4.68 4.08 28.65
C ALA A 110 -3.34 3.91 29.38
N TRP A 111 -3.36 3.41 30.62
CA TRP A 111 -2.15 3.16 31.41
C TRP A 111 -1.32 1.97 30.89
N LEU A 112 -1.93 1.05 30.14
CA LEU A 112 -1.26 -0.05 29.44
C LEU A 112 -0.75 0.36 28.05
N LEU A 113 -1.45 1.27 27.36
CA LEU A 113 -0.95 1.87 26.11
C LEU A 113 0.38 2.61 26.31
N ALA A 114 0.63 3.14 27.51
CA ALA A 114 1.90 3.76 27.86
C ALA A 114 3.04 2.76 28.15
N LYS A 115 2.80 1.45 28.19
CA LYS A 115 3.80 0.44 28.53
C LYS A 115 4.53 -0.05 27.28
N THR A 116 5.83 0.19 27.22
CA THR A 116 6.68 -0.16 26.08
C THR A 116 7.86 -1.02 26.53
N PHE A 117 8.64 -1.54 25.60
CA PHE A 117 9.84 -2.30 25.94
C PHE A 117 10.93 -1.41 26.55
N GLU A 118 10.97 -0.13 26.18
CA GLU A 118 11.98 0.83 26.65
C GLU A 118 11.77 1.21 28.11
N ASN A 119 10.52 1.30 28.56
CA ASN A 119 10.18 1.66 29.95
C ASN A 119 9.97 0.43 30.86
N PHE A 120 10.33 -0.77 30.39
CA PHE A 120 10.35 -1.97 31.21
C PHE A 120 11.66 -2.09 31.99
N GLU A 121 11.58 -2.38 33.27
CA GLU A 121 12.76 -2.63 34.11
C GLU A 121 13.35 -4.02 33.86
N GLN A 122 14.13 -4.13 32.78
CA GLN A 122 14.71 -5.39 32.30
C GLN A 122 15.53 -6.13 33.35
N GLN A 123 16.11 -5.40 34.31
CA GLN A 123 16.93 -5.94 35.38
C GLN A 123 16.25 -7.05 36.19
N TYR A 124 14.92 -6.98 36.35
CA TYR A 124 14.15 -7.95 37.15
C TYR A 124 13.69 -9.18 36.36
N GLN A 125 13.58 -9.08 35.03
CA GLN A 125 12.97 -10.12 34.19
C GLN A 125 13.64 -10.23 32.82
N LYS A 126 14.98 -10.34 32.79
CA LYS A 126 15.78 -10.35 31.54
C LYS A 126 15.33 -11.42 30.54
N ALA A 127 15.08 -12.63 31.02
CA ALA A 127 14.68 -13.75 30.17
C ALA A 127 13.30 -13.53 29.54
N ALA A 128 12.30 -13.16 30.36
CA ALA A 128 10.95 -12.88 29.87
C ALA A 128 10.92 -11.66 28.93
N TYR A 129 11.69 -10.62 29.23
CA TYR A 129 11.87 -9.46 28.35
C TYR A 129 12.41 -9.87 26.98
N LYS A 130 13.49 -10.65 26.96
CA LYS A 130 14.10 -11.11 25.70
C LYS A 130 13.11 -11.93 24.88
N MET A 131 12.44 -12.91 25.50
CA MET A 131 11.44 -13.73 24.82
C MET A 131 10.28 -12.90 24.27
N ALA A 132 9.79 -11.92 25.04
CA ALA A 132 8.72 -11.03 24.61
C ALA A 132 9.13 -10.19 23.40
N LEU A 133 10.33 -9.62 23.43
CA LEU A 133 10.85 -8.80 22.34
C LEU A 133 11.12 -9.63 21.07
N ASP A 134 11.73 -10.81 21.23
CA ASP A 134 12.00 -11.71 20.11
C ASP A 134 10.68 -12.19 19.48
N TRP A 135 9.68 -12.51 20.30
CA TRP A 135 8.35 -12.87 19.83
C TRP A 135 7.70 -11.73 19.04
N ALA A 136 7.72 -10.51 19.58
CA ALA A 136 7.12 -9.33 18.94
C ALA A 136 7.82 -8.95 17.62
N LYS A 137 9.14 -9.13 17.54
CA LYS A 137 9.92 -8.89 16.32
C LYS A 137 9.63 -9.89 15.20
N GLY A 138 9.38 -11.15 15.57
CA GLY A 138 9.06 -12.20 14.59
C GLY A 138 7.58 -12.25 14.21
N PHE A 139 6.70 -11.57 14.95
CA PHE A 139 5.27 -11.61 14.70
C PHE A 139 4.91 -10.80 13.46
N ASP A 140 4.38 -11.49 12.44
CA ASP A 140 3.88 -10.88 11.23
C ASP A 140 2.36 -10.72 11.28
N LEU A 141 1.90 -9.48 11.24
CA LEU A 141 0.49 -9.12 11.22
C LEU A 141 -0.19 -9.45 9.89
N ASP A 142 0.56 -9.53 8.80
CA ASP A 142 0.02 -9.86 7.48
C ASP A 142 -0.15 -11.39 7.33
N SER A 143 0.54 -12.18 8.16
CA SER A 143 0.44 -13.65 8.21
C SER A 143 0.46 -14.20 9.66
N PRO A 144 -0.60 -13.93 10.46
CA PRO A 144 -0.61 -14.33 11.87
C PRO A 144 -0.87 -15.84 12.07
N ALA A 145 -1.35 -16.54 11.04
CA ALA A 145 -1.76 -17.94 11.13
C ALA A 145 -0.54 -18.85 11.39
N GLY A 146 -0.65 -19.71 12.42
CA GLY A 146 0.40 -20.67 12.77
C GLY A 146 1.56 -20.09 13.57
N TYR A 147 1.53 -18.78 13.90
CA TYR A 147 2.55 -18.20 14.77
C TYR A 147 2.38 -18.71 16.22
N PRO A 148 3.47 -19.09 16.92
CA PRO A 148 3.37 -19.69 18.25
C PRO A 148 2.71 -18.76 19.28
N SER A 149 1.80 -19.30 20.09
CA SER A 149 1.24 -18.57 21.24
C SER A 149 2.31 -18.31 22.31
N LEU A 150 2.34 -17.10 22.86
CA LEU A 150 3.18 -16.74 24.00
C LEU A 150 2.35 -16.59 25.27
N ILE A 151 2.77 -17.25 26.34
CA ILE A 151 2.08 -17.24 27.63
C ILE A 151 3.06 -16.79 28.72
N PHE A 152 2.70 -15.74 29.45
CA PHE A 152 3.42 -15.33 30.65
C PHE A 152 2.78 -15.95 31.89
N TYR A 153 3.56 -16.71 32.65
CA TYR A 153 3.12 -17.33 33.89
C TYR A 153 4.02 -16.93 35.05
N SER A 154 3.41 -16.67 36.22
CA SER A 154 4.12 -16.52 37.48
C SER A 154 3.19 -16.87 38.64
N SER A 155 3.76 -17.40 39.72
CA SER A 155 3.04 -17.73 40.95
C SER A 155 2.63 -16.50 41.76
N ILE A 156 3.30 -15.35 41.55
CA ILE A 156 3.10 -14.12 42.30
C ILE A 156 2.62 -13.00 41.35
N PRO A 157 1.68 -12.15 41.76
CA PRO A 157 1.29 -10.96 40.99
C PRO A 157 2.42 -9.90 40.95
N GLY A 158 2.25 -8.87 40.11
CA GLY A 158 3.17 -7.71 40.11
C GLY A 158 4.52 -7.91 39.41
N VAL A 159 4.82 -9.08 38.85
CA VAL A 159 6.11 -9.35 38.17
C VAL A 159 6.26 -8.75 36.76
N GLY A 160 5.33 -7.90 36.32
CA GLY A 160 5.41 -7.25 35.01
C GLY A 160 4.79 -8.01 33.82
N LYS A 161 4.00 -9.07 34.04
CA LYS A 161 3.32 -9.81 32.95
C LYS A 161 2.47 -8.91 32.06
N GLY A 162 1.60 -8.11 32.68
CA GLY A 162 0.74 -7.16 31.95
C GLY A 162 1.53 -6.10 31.20
N HIS A 163 2.66 -5.64 31.75
CA HIS A 163 3.56 -4.72 31.06
C HIS A 163 4.12 -5.33 29.79
N LEU A 164 4.69 -6.55 29.87
CA LEU A 164 5.27 -7.22 28.70
C LEU A 164 4.23 -7.51 27.63
N MET A 165 3.02 -7.95 28.01
CA MET A 165 1.92 -8.15 27.06
C MET A 165 1.54 -6.85 26.33
N SER A 166 1.40 -5.75 27.06
CA SER A 166 1.09 -4.45 26.44
C SER A 166 2.24 -3.92 25.59
N ALA A 167 3.49 -4.12 26.01
CA ALA A 167 4.66 -3.75 25.22
C ALA A 167 4.71 -4.51 23.89
N ILE A 168 4.38 -5.80 23.87
CA ILE A 168 4.24 -6.59 22.64
C ILE A 168 3.19 -5.97 21.71
N VAL A 169 1.98 -5.72 22.23
CA VAL A 169 0.89 -5.16 21.41
C VAL A 169 1.29 -3.79 20.84
N ASN A 170 1.83 -2.90 21.68
CA ASN A 170 2.27 -1.58 21.25
C ASN A 170 3.37 -1.67 20.18
N TYR A 171 4.32 -2.60 20.34
CA TYR A 171 5.37 -2.83 19.36
C TYR A 171 4.81 -3.35 18.03
N VAL A 172 3.93 -4.35 18.07
CA VAL A 172 3.33 -4.97 16.89
C VAL A 172 2.51 -3.93 16.11
N LEU A 173 1.66 -3.16 16.80
CA LEU A 173 0.92 -2.06 16.17
C LEU A 173 1.87 -1.02 15.57
N ALA A 174 2.90 -0.59 16.30
CA ALA A 174 3.83 0.43 15.83
C ALA A 174 4.65 0.00 14.60
N ASN A 175 4.95 -1.29 14.45
CA ASN A 175 5.80 -1.81 13.38
C ASN A 175 5.04 -2.38 12.17
N TRP A 176 3.71 -2.28 12.17
CA TRP A 176 2.91 -2.75 11.04
C TRP A 176 3.19 -1.96 9.75
N LYS A 177 3.38 -2.68 8.64
CA LYS A 177 3.69 -2.13 7.31
C LYS A 177 2.70 -2.53 6.22
N GLY A 178 1.62 -3.23 6.58
CA GLY A 178 0.65 -3.76 5.62
C GLY A 178 -0.05 -2.68 4.79
N SER A 179 -0.79 -3.14 3.78
CA SER A 179 -1.40 -2.33 2.72
C SER A 179 -2.90 -2.55 2.53
N ARG A 180 -3.57 -3.35 3.38
CA ARG A 180 -5.01 -3.69 3.29
C ARG A 180 -5.80 -3.51 4.61
N GLU A 181 -7.13 -3.49 4.45
CA GLU A 181 -8.25 -2.98 5.28
C GLU A 181 -8.35 -3.37 6.79
N PRO A 182 -9.41 -2.94 7.53
CA PRO A 182 -9.33 -1.76 8.41
C PRO A 182 -9.46 -2.14 9.90
N ALA A 183 -9.74 -3.41 10.20
CA ALA A 183 -10.11 -3.84 11.54
C ALA A 183 -8.85 -4.04 12.36
N CYS A 184 -8.90 -3.61 13.63
CA CYS A 184 -7.80 -3.82 14.55
C CYS A 184 -7.47 -5.33 14.65
N PRO A 185 -6.24 -5.76 14.30
CA PRO A 185 -5.88 -7.17 14.29
C PRO A 185 -5.64 -7.73 15.69
N ILE A 186 -5.67 -6.87 16.71
CA ILE A 186 -5.40 -7.21 18.11
C ILE A 186 -6.61 -6.89 18.95
N ARG A 187 -7.04 -7.87 19.73
CA ARG A 187 -8.08 -7.72 20.74
C ARG A 187 -7.48 -7.93 22.12
N PHE A 188 -7.48 -6.89 22.96
CA PHE A 188 -7.13 -7.03 24.36
C PHE A 188 -8.38 -7.48 25.13
N GLU A 189 -8.29 -8.65 25.78
CA GLU A 189 -9.32 -9.17 26.67
C GLU A 189 -8.76 -9.24 28.08
N SER A 190 -9.47 -8.65 29.05
CA SER A 190 -9.24 -8.94 30.46
C SER A 190 -9.98 -10.22 30.82
N GLY A 191 -9.23 -11.26 31.15
CA GLY A 191 -9.77 -12.49 31.77
C GLY A 191 -10.18 -12.29 33.21
#